data_AF-A0A645F7T7-F1
#
_entry.id   AF-A0A645F7T7-F1
#
_cell.length_a   1.000
_cell.length_b   1.000
_cell.length_c   1.000
_cell.angle_alpha   90.00
_cell.angle_beta   90.00
_cell.angle_gamma   90.00
#
_symmetry.space_group_name_H-M   'P 1'
#
loop_
_entity.id
_entity.type
_entity.pdbx_description
1 polymer ?
#
loop_
_entity_poly.entity_id
_entity_poly.type
_entity_poly.pdbx_seq_one_letter_code
_entity_poly.pdbx_strand_id
1 'polypeptide(L)'
;MLLAKLMQELHKHGKVQFELKFLVMNPGYNEENWKIIQDNAKILGIPLTTFESDIFNIVADIDKNPCYLYARMRRGYLYSQAKELGCNKIALGHHFDDVIETVLMGMLYGGKIETMMPKLHSKNFEGMELIRPLYMVKEGDIKGWRDYNQLHFIQCACRFTENCVSCGGGRGSKRDEMKELIKQFRASSDVIEKNIFKSIHNINLRTVIGYHKDDEVYNFLDDYNKE
;
A
#
# COMPACT_ATOMS: atom_id res chain seq x y z
N MET A 1 0.38 -9.79 -6.82
CA MET A 1 -0.23 -10.98 -7.44
C MET A 1 -1.26 -11.67 -6.54
N LEU A 2 -1.02 -11.91 -5.24
CA LEU A 2 -2.03 -12.52 -4.34
C LEU A 2 -3.40 -11.80 -4.41
N LEU A 3 -3.41 -10.47 -4.25
CA LEU A 3 -4.66 -9.69 -4.36
C LEU A 3 -5.39 -9.97 -5.68
N ALA A 4 -4.67 -9.96 -6.80
CA ALA A 4 -5.26 -10.21 -8.11
C ALA A 4 -5.88 -11.62 -8.16
N LYS A 5 -5.18 -12.63 -7.64
CA LYS A 5 -5.72 -13.99 -7.57
C LYS A 5 -6.97 -14.06 -6.68
N LEU A 6 -6.96 -13.45 -5.50
CA LEU A 6 -8.13 -13.42 -4.63
C LEU A 6 -9.33 -12.69 -5.26
N MET A 7 -9.09 -11.58 -5.97
CA MET A 7 -10.16 -10.89 -6.72
C MET A 7 -10.68 -11.75 -7.88
N GLN A 8 -9.82 -12.51 -8.55
CA GLN A 8 -10.23 -13.47 -9.59
C GLN A 8 -11.14 -14.56 -9.02
N GLU A 9 -10.77 -15.15 -7.88
CA GLU A 9 -11.58 -16.18 -7.21
C GLU A 9 -12.89 -15.60 -6.68
N LEU A 10 -12.86 -14.38 -6.13
CA LEU A 10 -14.07 -13.69 -5.68
C LEU A 10 -15.02 -13.36 -6.85
N HIS A 11 -14.48 -13.00 -8.01
CA HIS A 11 -15.29 -12.77 -9.22
C HIS A 11 -15.92 -14.08 -9.72
N LYS A 12 -15.16 -15.18 -9.71
CA LYS A 12 -15.60 -16.48 -10.23
C LYS A 12 -16.60 -17.20 -9.32
N HIS A 13 -16.43 -17.08 -8.01
CA HIS A 13 -17.16 -17.86 -7.01
C HIS A 13 -18.01 -17.01 -6.05
N GLY A 14 -17.81 -15.70 -6.03
CA GLY A 14 -18.52 -14.79 -5.15
C GLY A 14 -19.97 -14.53 -5.58
N LYS A 15 -20.72 -13.95 -4.65
CA LYS A 15 -22.12 -13.55 -4.87
C LYS A 15 -22.26 -12.12 -5.41
N VAL A 16 -21.18 -11.33 -5.33
CA VAL A 16 -21.18 -9.94 -5.75
C VAL A 16 -20.85 -9.87 -7.24
N GLN A 17 -21.71 -9.22 -8.01
CA GLN A 17 -21.50 -8.99 -9.44
C GLN A 17 -20.60 -7.78 -9.65
N PHE A 18 -19.46 -7.97 -10.29
CA PHE A 18 -18.54 -6.90 -10.68
C PHE A 18 -17.67 -7.36 -11.85
N GLU A 19 -17.19 -6.42 -12.65
CA GLU A 19 -16.16 -6.68 -13.66
C GLU A 19 -14.76 -6.47 -13.08
N LEU A 20 -13.77 -7.17 -13.64
CA LEU A 20 -12.40 -7.14 -13.16
C LEU A 20 -11.41 -6.88 -14.30
N LYS A 21 -10.52 -5.90 -14.09
CA LYS A 21 -9.38 -5.60 -14.96
C LYS A 21 -8.09 -5.71 -14.15
N PHE A 22 -7.11 -6.46 -14.66
CA PHE A 22 -5.81 -6.64 -13.99
C PHE A 22 -4.78 -5.70 -14.59
N LEU A 23 -4.77 -4.46 -14.11
CA LEU A 23 -3.96 -3.40 -14.68
C LEU A 23 -2.50 -3.45 -14.19
N VAL A 24 -1.55 -3.40 -15.12
CA VAL A 24 -0.11 -3.30 -14.83
C VAL A 24 0.49 -2.17 -15.66
N MET A 25 1.15 -1.24 -14.97
CA MET A 25 1.93 -0.18 -15.60
C MET A 25 3.36 -0.67 -15.83
N ASN A 26 3.87 -0.52 -17.05
CA ASN A 26 5.28 -0.69 -17.38
C ASN A 26 5.96 0.70 -17.46
N PRO A 27 6.68 1.15 -16.42
CA PRO A 27 7.41 2.43 -16.42
C PRO A 27 8.70 2.43 -17.27
N GLY A 28 8.98 1.35 -18.00
CA GLY A 28 10.25 1.12 -18.69
C GLY A 28 11.14 0.08 -18.00
N TYR A 29 10.54 -1.02 -17.51
CA TYR A 29 11.30 -2.15 -16.99
C TYR A 29 12.19 -2.77 -18.07
N ASN A 30 13.36 -3.27 -17.67
CA ASN A 30 14.16 -4.13 -18.55
C ASN A 30 13.42 -5.45 -18.86
N GLU A 31 13.86 -6.15 -19.90
CA GLU A 31 13.19 -7.36 -20.40
C GLU A 31 13.09 -8.46 -19.34
N GLU A 32 14.12 -8.66 -18.52
CA GLU A 32 14.13 -9.69 -17.46
C GLU A 32 13.09 -9.39 -16.38
N ASN A 33 13.06 -8.16 -15.87
CA ASN A 33 12.09 -7.72 -14.87
C ASN A 33 10.65 -7.79 -15.40
N TRP A 34 10.45 -7.40 -16.66
CA TRP A 34 9.15 -7.50 -17.31
C TRP A 34 8.69 -8.95 -17.46
N LYS A 35 9.60 -9.83 -17.87
CA LYS A 35 9.35 -11.26 -18.01
C LYS A 35 8.92 -11.91 -16.70
N ILE A 36 9.53 -11.54 -15.57
CA ILE A 36 9.14 -12.05 -14.24
C ILE A 36 7.67 -11.72 -13.92
N ILE A 37 7.20 -10.51 -14.23
CA ILE A 37 5.80 -10.12 -14.01
C ILE A 37 4.86 -10.96 -14.88
N GLN A 38 5.20 -11.13 -16.16
CA GLN A 38 4.41 -11.88 -17.13
C GLN A 38 4.35 -13.38 -16.77
N ASP A 39 5.48 -13.98 -16.40
CA ASP A 39 5.58 -15.40 -16.05
C ASP A 39 4.74 -15.72 -14.81
N ASN A 40 4.80 -14.89 -13.76
CA ASN A 40 3.92 -15.03 -12.60
C ASN A 40 2.44 -14.95 -12.96
N ALA A 41 2.06 -13.99 -13.81
CA ALA A 41 0.68 -13.85 -14.24
C ALA A 41 0.21 -15.06 -15.03
N LYS A 42 1.08 -15.63 -15.87
CA LYS A 42 0.83 -16.86 -16.63
C LYS A 42 0.64 -18.06 -15.70
N ILE A 43 1.50 -18.25 -14.70
CA ILE A 43 1.36 -19.32 -13.69
C ILE A 43 -0.02 -19.24 -13.01
N LEU A 44 -0.47 -18.03 -12.68
CA LEU A 44 -1.73 -17.80 -11.97
C LEU A 44 -2.96 -17.72 -12.88
N GLY A 45 -2.79 -17.74 -14.21
CA GLY A 45 -3.87 -17.55 -15.17
C GLY A 45 -4.53 -16.17 -15.07
N ILE A 46 -3.76 -15.12 -14.80
CA ILE A 46 -4.25 -13.74 -14.65
C ILE A 46 -4.07 -12.97 -15.97
N PRO A 47 -5.16 -12.53 -16.63
CA PRO A 47 -5.08 -11.80 -17.90
C PRO A 47 -4.71 -10.34 -17.64
N LEU A 48 -3.42 -10.00 -17.77
CA LEU A 48 -2.93 -8.64 -17.56
C LEU A 48 -3.43 -7.69 -18.66
N THR A 49 -3.88 -6.51 -18.24
CA THR A 49 -4.02 -5.32 -19.09
C THR A 49 -2.82 -4.43 -18.82
N THR A 50 -2.00 -4.18 -19.83
CA THR A 50 -0.72 -3.47 -19.66
C THR A 50 -0.74 -2.13 -20.38
N PHE A 51 -0.06 -1.14 -19.82
CA PHE A 51 0.18 0.14 -20.47
C PHE A 51 1.55 0.67 -20.09
N GLU A 52 2.14 1.51 -20.93
CA GLU A 52 3.47 2.07 -20.73
C GLU A 52 3.42 3.49 -20.15
N SER A 53 4.51 3.92 -19.53
CA SER A 53 4.67 5.28 -19.02
C SER A 53 6.13 5.68 -18.97
N ASP A 54 6.44 6.97 -19.16
CA ASP A 54 7.82 7.49 -19.15
C ASP A 54 8.30 7.96 -17.77
N ILE A 55 7.71 7.44 -16.68
CA ILE A 55 7.98 7.93 -15.31
C ILE A 55 9.48 7.82 -14.96
N PHE A 56 10.17 6.76 -15.41
CA PHE A 56 11.59 6.61 -15.15
C PHE A 56 12.44 7.73 -15.74
N ASN A 57 12.06 8.26 -16.90
CA ASN A 57 12.77 9.37 -17.53
C ASN A 57 12.46 10.69 -16.81
N ILE A 58 11.21 10.91 -16.40
CA ILE A 58 10.80 12.16 -15.72
C ILE A 58 11.44 12.30 -14.33
N VAL A 59 11.57 11.18 -13.60
CA VAL A 59 12.13 11.23 -12.25
C VAL A 59 13.67 11.25 -12.27
N ALA A 60 14.30 10.86 -13.40
CA ALA A 60 15.76 10.72 -13.55
C ALA A 60 16.55 11.93 -13.03
N ASP A 61 16.05 13.13 -13.30
CA ASP A 61 16.74 14.39 -13.04
C ASP A 61 16.34 15.06 -11.70
N ILE A 62 15.73 14.31 -10.78
CA ILE A 62 15.18 14.85 -9.54
C ILE A 62 16.02 14.48 -8.32
N ASP A 63 16.67 15.50 -7.75
CA ASP A 63 17.56 15.36 -6.60
C ASP A 63 16.85 15.11 -5.27
N LYS A 64 15.63 15.62 -5.09
CA LYS A 64 14.91 15.58 -3.80
C LYS A 64 13.73 14.63 -3.84
N ASN A 65 13.77 13.61 -2.97
CA ASN A 65 12.69 12.64 -2.74
C ASN A 65 12.17 11.95 -4.03
N PRO A 66 13.05 11.42 -4.90
CA PRO A 66 12.65 10.80 -6.17
C PRO A 66 11.65 9.64 -5.98
N CYS A 67 11.81 8.84 -4.92
CA CYS A 67 10.88 7.76 -4.59
C CYS A 67 9.45 8.22 -4.29
N TYR A 68 9.28 9.36 -3.61
CA TYR A 68 7.97 9.92 -3.31
C TYR A 68 7.27 10.39 -4.58
N LEU A 69 7.98 11.12 -5.43
CA LEU A 69 7.42 11.58 -6.70
C LEU A 69 7.08 10.42 -7.63
N TYR A 70 7.97 9.44 -7.76
CA TYR A 70 7.72 8.21 -8.51
C TYR A 70 6.43 7.53 -8.05
N ALA A 71 6.25 7.34 -6.74
CA ALA A 71 5.04 6.72 -6.18
C ALA A 71 3.77 7.56 -6.44
N ARG A 72 3.87 8.89 -6.40
CA ARG A 72 2.77 9.81 -6.71
C ARG A 72 2.36 9.74 -8.18
N MET A 73 3.34 9.81 -9.09
CA MET A 73 3.11 9.74 -10.54
C MET A 73 2.52 8.39 -10.94
N ARG A 74 3.13 7.29 -10.47
CA ARG A 74 2.63 5.92 -10.70
C ARG A 74 1.16 5.77 -10.31
N ARG A 75 0.77 6.36 -9.17
CA ARG A 75 -0.63 6.35 -8.74
C ARG A 75 -1.51 7.16 -9.69
N GLY A 76 -1.08 8.34 -10.12
CA GLY A 76 -1.81 9.17 -11.09
C GLY A 76 -2.07 8.44 -12.40
N TYR A 77 -1.04 7.84 -13.00
CA TYR A 77 -1.16 7.06 -14.24
C TYR A 77 -2.10 5.86 -14.09
N LEU A 78 -1.94 5.07 -13.02
CA LEU A 78 -2.83 3.94 -12.74
C LEU A 78 -4.29 4.37 -12.60
N TYR A 79 -4.55 5.51 -11.97
CA TYR A 79 -5.91 6.02 -11.76
C TYR A 79 -6.53 6.54 -13.06
N SER A 80 -5.74 7.26 -13.87
CA SER A 80 -6.17 7.71 -15.21
C SER A 80 -6.56 6.53 -16.08
N GLN A 81 -5.66 5.55 -16.20
CA GLN A 81 -5.88 4.39 -17.04
C GLN A 81 -7.06 3.53 -16.54
N ALA A 82 -7.22 3.38 -15.23
CA ALA A 82 -8.38 2.69 -14.67
C ALA A 82 -9.70 3.41 -15.02
N LYS A 83 -9.72 4.74 -14.97
CA LYS A 83 -10.90 5.54 -15.34
C LYS A 83 -11.23 5.41 -16.83
N GLU A 84 -10.22 5.45 -17.71
CA GLU A 84 -10.39 5.23 -19.16
C GLU A 84 -10.97 3.85 -19.48
N LEU A 85 -10.62 2.84 -18.67
CA LEU A 85 -11.16 1.48 -18.77
C LEU A 85 -12.56 1.33 -18.15
N GLY A 86 -13.17 2.41 -17.66
CA GLY A 86 -14.50 2.41 -17.05
C GLY A 86 -14.53 1.88 -15.61
N CYS A 87 -13.38 1.69 -14.95
CA CYS A 87 -13.34 1.24 -13.57
C CYS A 87 -13.83 2.35 -12.61
N ASN A 88 -14.56 1.95 -11.57
CA ASN A 88 -14.97 2.86 -10.47
C ASN A 88 -14.28 2.55 -9.13
N LYS A 89 -13.45 1.50 -9.08
CA LYS A 89 -12.68 1.06 -7.91
C LYS A 89 -11.28 0.63 -8.31
N ILE A 90 -10.29 0.96 -7.47
CA ILE A 90 -8.92 0.48 -7.57
C ILE A 90 -8.58 -0.30 -6.30
N ALA A 91 -8.28 -1.58 -6.45
CA ALA A 91 -7.82 -2.43 -5.37
C ALA A 91 -6.28 -2.38 -5.28
N LEU A 92 -5.75 -2.02 -4.11
CA LEU A 92 -4.31 -2.04 -3.86
C LEU A 92 -3.95 -3.10 -2.81
N GLY A 93 -2.82 -3.77 -3.02
CA GLY A 93 -2.36 -4.90 -2.21
C GLY A 93 -1.76 -4.53 -0.86
N HIS A 94 -2.17 -3.41 -0.25
CA HIS A 94 -1.72 -3.05 1.08
C HIS A 94 -2.27 -4.05 2.10
N HIS A 95 -1.39 -4.59 2.93
CA HIS A 95 -1.67 -5.67 3.85
C HIS A 95 -1.62 -5.22 5.32
N PHE A 96 -1.92 -6.11 6.26
CA PHE A 96 -1.97 -5.81 7.70
C PHE A 96 -0.70 -5.12 8.20
N ASP A 97 0.48 -5.63 7.82
CA ASP A 97 1.77 -5.05 8.22
C ASP A 97 1.93 -3.60 7.73
N ASP A 98 1.52 -3.26 6.49
CA ASP A 98 1.57 -1.87 6.00
C ASP A 98 0.75 -0.92 6.87
N VAL A 99 -0.37 -1.40 7.40
CA VAL A 99 -1.28 -0.62 8.25
C VAL A 99 -0.59 -0.31 9.57
N ILE A 100 -0.09 -1.33 10.28
CA ILE A 100 0.59 -1.12 11.57
C ILE A 100 1.93 -0.38 11.43
N GLU A 101 2.65 -0.57 10.31
CA GLU A 101 3.82 0.25 9.97
C GLU A 101 3.43 1.73 9.89
N THR A 102 2.33 2.04 9.20
CA THR A 102 1.85 3.44 9.06
C THR A 102 1.45 4.03 10.41
N VAL A 103 0.78 3.26 11.27
CA VAL A 103 0.41 3.69 12.63
C VAL A 103 1.67 4.03 13.44
N LEU A 104 2.66 3.14 13.45
CA LEU A 104 3.91 3.36 14.17
C LEU A 104 4.70 4.54 13.61
N MET A 105 4.77 4.68 12.27
CA MET A 105 5.43 5.82 11.64
C MET A 105 4.77 7.14 12.04
N GLY A 106 3.43 7.21 11.98
CA GLY A 106 2.67 8.39 12.37
C GLY A 106 2.92 8.76 13.84
N MET A 107 2.90 7.77 14.73
CA MET A 107 3.08 7.99 16.16
C MET A 107 4.51 8.39 16.52
N LEU A 108 5.51 7.67 16.02
CA LEU A 108 6.91 7.81 16.45
C LEU A 108 7.67 8.94 15.74
N TYR A 109 7.35 9.21 14.48
CA TYR A 109 8.04 10.23 13.69
C TYR A 109 7.13 11.39 13.26
N GLY A 110 5.81 11.18 13.22
CA GLY A 110 4.84 12.19 12.82
C GLY A 110 4.13 12.90 13.98
N GLY A 111 4.28 12.41 15.23
CA GLY A 111 3.58 12.95 16.39
C GLY A 111 2.05 12.88 16.28
N LYS A 112 1.51 11.95 15.49
CA LYS A 112 0.07 11.82 15.22
C LYS A 112 -0.39 10.37 15.21
N ILE A 113 -1.62 10.13 15.64
CA ILE A 113 -2.26 8.82 15.50
C ILE A 113 -3.08 8.84 14.21
N GLU A 114 -2.60 8.14 13.19
CA GLU A 114 -3.30 7.98 11.93
C GLU A 114 -3.05 6.60 11.33
N THR A 115 -3.89 6.21 10.37
CA THR A 115 -3.78 4.91 9.71
C THR A 115 -4.09 5.00 8.22
N MET A 116 -3.73 3.96 7.49
CA MET A 116 -4.18 3.76 6.12
C MET A 116 -5.66 3.37 6.14
N MET A 117 -6.61 4.20 5.69
CA MET A 117 -8.03 3.81 5.67
C MET A 117 -8.35 2.62 4.74
N PRO A 118 -9.20 1.64 5.11
CA PRO A 118 -9.46 0.45 4.26
C PRO A 118 -10.16 0.79 2.93
N LYS A 119 -10.91 1.89 2.90
CA LYS A 119 -11.64 2.40 1.73
C LYS A 119 -11.63 3.93 1.74
N LEU A 120 -11.45 4.56 0.57
CA LEU A 120 -11.41 6.02 0.40
C LEU A 120 -11.96 6.46 -0.95
N HIS A 121 -12.56 7.65 -1.02
CA HIS A 121 -12.81 8.32 -2.30
C HIS A 121 -11.53 8.98 -2.82
N SER A 122 -11.29 8.91 -4.12
CA SER A 122 -10.19 9.62 -4.75
C SER A 122 -10.47 11.13 -4.75
N LYS A 123 -9.52 11.91 -4.24
CA LYS A 123 -9.59 13.39 -4.27
C LYS A 123 -9.40 13.96 -5.68
N ASN A 124 -8.68 13.23 -6.55
CA ASN A 124 -8.26 13.74 -7.86
C ASN A 124 -8.99 13.07 -9.05
N PHE A 125 -9.78 12.04 -8.79
CA PHE A 125 -10.49 11.28 -9.83
C PHE A 125 -11.92 11.04 -9.35
N GLU A 126 -12.82 11.96 -9.72
CA GLU A 126 -14.23 11.90 -9.34
C GLU A 126 -14.85 10.53 -9.70
N GLY A 127 -15.65 9.99 -8.79
CA GLY A 127 -16.30 8.69 -8.91
C GLY A 127 -15.40 7.47 -8.65
N MET A 128 -14.07 7.64 -8.52
CA MET A 128 -13.14 6.55 -8.26
C MET A 128 -12.95 6.31 -6.75
N GLU A 129 -13.07 5.04 -6.32
CA GLU A 129 -12.79 4.62 -4.95
C GLU A 129 -11.49 3.80 -4.88
N LEU A 130 -10.73 3.98 -3.81
CA LEU A 130 -9.62 3.11 -3.43
C LEU A 130 -10.10 2.08 -2.40
N ILE A 131 -9.76 0.81 -2.60
CA ILE A 131 -9.99 -0.27 -1.63
C ILE A 131 -8.70 -1.04 -1.32
N ARG A 132 -8.59 -1.55 -0.09
CA ARG A 132 -7.46 -2.37 0.38
C ARG A 132 -7.95 -3.74 0.90
N PRO A 133 -8.24 -4.71 0.02
CA PRO A 133 -8.86 -5.97 0.44
C PRO A 133 -7.99 -6.83 1.36
N LEU A 134 -6.67 -6.63 1.37
CA LEU A 134 -5.73 -7.38 2.21
C LEU A 134 -5.53 -6.78 3.60
N TYR A 135 -6.39 -5.85 4.04
CA TYR A 135 -6.22 -5.04 5.25
C TYR A 135 -5.93 -5.82 6.54
N MET A 136 -6.38 -7.08 6.61
CA MET A 136 -6.20 -7.98 7.76
C MET A 136 -5.34 -9.23 7.43
N VAL A 137 -4.71 -9.27 6.25
CA VAL A 137 -3.83 -10.38 5.84
C VAL A 137 -2.40 -10.03 6.22
N LYS A 138 -1.67 -10.91 6.91
CA LYS A 138 -0.29 -10.64 7.34
C LYS A 138 0.70 -10.88 6.22
N GLU A 139 1.78 -10.10 6.19
CA GLU A 139 2.85 -10.25 5.18
C GLU A 139 3.45 -11.67 5.19
N GLY A 140 3.55 -12.30 6.37
CA GLY A 140 4.01 -13.68 6.51
C GLY A 140 3.18 -14.68 5.72
N ASP A 141 1.85 -14.55 5.75
CA ASP A 141 0.94 -15.44 5.01
C ASP A 141 1.05 -15.20 3.50
N ILE A 142 1.25 -13.94 3.09
CA ILE A 142 1.47 -13.58 1.68
C ILE A 142 2.76 -14.20 1.15
N LYS A 143 3.84 -14.16 1.94
CA LYS A 143 5.13 -14.78 1.62
C LYS A 143 5.01 -16.31 1.54
N GLY A 144 4.35 -16.93 2.52
CA GLY A 144 4.07 -18.37 2.49
C GLY A 144 3.28 -18.79 1.25
N TRP A 145 2.26 -18.02 0.88
CA TRP A 145 1.49 -18.26 -0.35
C TRP A 145 2.34 -18.09 -1.62
N ARG A 146 3.20 -17.05 -1.69
CA ARG A 146 4.15 -16.87 -2.80
C ARG A 146 5.04 -18.10 -2.95
N ASP A 147 5.65 -18.54 -1.86
CA ASP A 147 6.64 -19.61 -1.85
C ASP A 147 5.99 -20.95 -2.25
N TYR A 148 4.80 -21.23 -1.71
CA TYR A 148 4.00 -22.39 -2.09
C TYR A 148 3.68 -22.45 -3.59
N ASN A 149 3.41 -21.28 -4.20
CA ASN A 149 3.09 -21.18 -5.63
C ASN A 149 4.33 -20.93 -6.51
N GLN A 150 5.54 -21.00 -5.95
CA GLN A 150 6.81 -20.82 -6.67
C GLN A 150 6.87 -19.50 -7.47
N LEU A 151 6.32 -18.43 -6.90
CA LEU A 151 6.28 -17.12 -7.56
C LEU A 151 7.56 -16.32 -7.24
N HIS A 152 8.11 -15.67 -8.26
CA HIS A 152 9.30 -14.83 -8.15
C HIS A 152 8.93 -13.37 -8.35
N PHE A 153 9.34 -12.46 -7.46
CA PHE A 153 8.98 -11.05 -7.58
C PHE A 153 10.22 -10.21 -7.86
N ILE A 154 10.07 -9.23 -8.76
CA ILE A 154 11.04 -8.14 -8.90
C ILE A 154 11.10 -7.37 -7.58
N GLN A 155 12.29 -6.92 -7.21
CA GLN A 155 12.42 -5.92 -6.15
C GLN A 155 11.93 -4.56 -6.66
N CYS A 156 12.00 -3.50 -5.84
CA CYS A 156 11.75 -2.16 -6.36
C CYS A 156 12.67 -1.95 -7.57
N ALA A 157 12.10 -1.93 -8.77
CA ALA A 157 12.83 -1.87 -10.03
C ALA A 157 12.69 -0.48 -10.63
N CYS A 158 12.71 0.57 -9.80
CA CYS A 158 13.01 1.89 -10.34
C CYS A 158 14.51 1.97 -10.60
N ARG A 159 14.92 2.65 -11.67
CA ARG A 159 16.35 2.85 -12.02
C ARG A 159 17.19 3.36 -10.82
N PHE A 160 16.56 4.07 -9.89
CA PHE A 160 17.17 4.53 -8.63
C PHE A 160 17.53 3.40 -7.67
N THR A 161 16.66 2.40 -7.55
CA THR A 161 16.89 1.28 -6.64
C THR A 161 17.71 0.17 -7.27
N GLU A 162 17.74 0.03 -8.60
CA GLU A 162 18.70 -0.85 -9.30
C GLU A 162 20.16 -0.48 -8.94
N ASN A 163 20.46 0.82 -8.81
CA ASN A 163 21.74 1.30 -8.27
C ASN A 163 21.82 1.28 -6.74
N CYS A 164 20.72 1.29 -5.98
CA CYS A 164 20.79 1.10 -4.52
C CYS A 164 21.09 -0.35 -4.11
N VAL A 165 20.84 -1.35 -4.96
CA VAL A 165 21.25 -2.74 -4.64
C VAL A 165 22.78 -2.89 -4.76
N SER A 166 23.44 -2.08 -5.61
CA SER A 166 24.91 -2.06 -5.75
C SER A 166 25.60 -1.08 -4.79
N CYS A 167 24.88 -0.14 -4.18
CA CYS A 167 25.39 0.71 -3.12
C CYS A 167 25.22 0.00 -1.76
N GLY A 168 26.27 -0.67 -1.28
CA GLY A 168 26.41 -1.12 0.11
C GLY A 168 26.46 0.04 1.13
N GLY A 169 25.49 0.95 1.10
CA GLY A 169 25.35 2.11 1.98
C GLY A 169 24.19 1.90 2.94
N GLY A 170 24.50 1.39 4.13
CA GLY A 170 23.52 1.15 5.19
C GLY A 170 22.81 2.44 5.65
N ARG A 171 21.52 2.53 5.31
CA ARG A 171 20.43 3.08 6.14
C ARG A 171 19.11 2.69 5.47
N GLY A 172 18.40 1.72 6.04
CA GLY A 172 17.06 1.35 5.59
C GLY A 172 16.10 2.55 5.65
N SER A 173 15.01 2.50 4.89
CA SER A 173 13.96 3.50 4.98
C SER A 173 13.30 3.49 6.38
N LYS A 174 12.59 4.55 6.74
CA LYS A 174 11.78 4.55 7.99
C LYS A 174 10.75 3.43 8.03
N ARG A 175 10.31 2.96 6.86
CA ARG A 175 9.44 1.80 6.76
C ARG A 175 10.18 0.50 7.08
N ASP A 176 11.42 0.36 6.64
CA ASP A 176 12.27 -0.80 6.98
C ASP A 176 12.58 -0.83 8.49
N GLU A 177 12.81 0.33 9.12
CA GLU A 177 12.95 0.44 10.58
C GLU A 177 11.69 -0.08 11.30
N MET A 178 10.49 0.30 10.86
CA MET A 178 9.24 -0.18 11.46
C MET A 178 9.01 -1.67 11.25
N LYS A 179 9.40 -2.19 10.09
CA LYS A 179 9.31 -3.62 9.79
C LYS A 179 10.16 -4.46 10.75
N GLU A 180 11.40 -4.03 11.01
CA GLU A 180 12.25 -4.70 11.99
C GLU A 180 11.72 -4.54 13.41
N LEU A 181 11.17 -3.37 13.77
CA LEU A 181 10.53 -3.17 15.07
C LEU A 181 9.33 -4.10 15.29
N ILE A 182 8.45 -4.23 14.30
CA ILE A 182 7.29 -5.16 14.34
C ILE A 182 7.77 -6.61 14.49
N LYS A 183 8.85 -6.98 13.81
CA LYS A 183 9.46 -8.31 13.96
C LYS A 183 9.97 -8.55 15.39
N GLN A 184 10.60 -7.57 16.02
CA GLN A 184 11.02 -7.65 17.43
C GLN A 184 9.81 -7.76 18.37
N PHE A 185 8.73 -7.00 18.11
CA PHE A 185 7.50 -7.12 18.87
C PHE A 185 6.88 -8.50 18.76
N ARG A 186 6.80 -9.08 17.56
CA ARG A 186 6.31 -10.44 17.35
C ARG A 186 7.11 -11.49 18.12
N ALA A 187 8.43 -11.32 18.19
CA ALA A 187 9.29 -12.22 18.98
C ALA A 187 9.06 -12.06 20.49
N SER A 188 8.63 -10.88 20.93
CA SER A 188 8.38 -10.59 22.35
C SER A 188 6.98 -11.01 22.81
N SER A 189 5.95 -10.74 21.99
CA SER A 189 4.56 -11.13 22.24
C SER A 189 3.71 -10.99 20.97
N ASP A 190 2.88 -12.00 20.70
CA ASP A 190 1.95 -12.03 19.56
C ASP A 190 0.76 -11.04 19.72
N VAL A 191 0.62 -10.44 20.90
CA VAL A 191 -0.47 -9.51 21.22
C VAL A 191 -0.14 -8.09 20.76
N ILE A 192 1.14 -7.71 20.70
CA ILE A 192 1.57 -6.32 20.46
C ILE A 192 1.06 -5.79 19.11
N GLU A 193 1.26 -6.53 18.02
CA GLU A 193 0.79 -6.10 16.70
C GLU A 193 -0.74 -5.98 16.62
N LYS A 194 -1.47 -6.89 17.29
CA LYS A 194 -2.93 -6.88 17.35
C LYS A 194 -3.40 -5.64 18.12
N ASN A 195 -2.70 -5.27 19.18
CA ASN A 195 -3.00 -4.08 19.97
C ASN A 195 -2.68 -2.79 19.21
N ILE A 196 -1.60 -2.73 18.44
CA ILE A 196 -1.31 -1.57 17.55
C ILE A 196 -2.44 -1.39 16.54
N PHE A 197 -2.92 -2.47 15.91
CA PHE A 197 -4.04 -2.39 15.00
C PHE A 197 -5.38 -2.06 15.69
N LYS A 198 -5.59 -2.56 16.91
CA LYS A 198 -6.82 -2.30 17.68
C LYS A 198 -6.86 -0.86 18.22
N SER A 199 -5.71 -0.26 18.53
CA SER A 199 -5.65 1.08 19.14
C SER A 199 -6.26 2.16 18.26
N ILE A 200 -6.15 2.04 16.93
CA ILE A 200 -6.78 2.96 15.98
C ILE A 200 -8.30 2.82 15.89
N HIS A 201 -8.87 1.72 16.38
CA HIS A 201 -10.32 1.50 16.44
C HIS A 201 -10.89 1.80 17.83
N ASN A 202 -10.06 1.75 18.86
CA ASN A 202 -10.46 1.85 20.26
C ASN A 202 -9.91 3.13 20.91
N ILE A 203 -10.33 4.28 20.38
CA ILE A 203 -9.90 5.61 20.84
C ILE A 203 -10.95 6.15 21.82
N ASN A 204 -10.54 6.39 23.08
CA ASN A 204 -11.37 7.07 24.06
C ASN A 204 -11.21 8.59 23.91
N LEU A 205 -12.17 9.24 23.25
CA LEU A 205 -12.12 10.68 23.01
C LEU A 205 -12.12 11.52 24.31
N ARG A 206 -12.64 11.00 25.43
CA ARG A 206 -12.58 11.69 26.73
C ARG A 206 -11.17 11.85 27.29
N THR A 207 -10.23 11.03 26.80
CA THR A 207 -8.82 11.05 27.24
C THR A 207 -7.87 11.58 26.17
N VAL A 208 -8.42 12.19 25.10
CA VAL A 208 -7.65 12.82 24.03
C VAL A 208 -7.62 14.33 24.31
N ILE A 209 -6.42 14.89 24.49
CA ILE A 209 -6.23 16.33 24.79
C ILE A 209 -6.71 17.21 23.61
N GLY A 210 -6.52 16.73 22.38
CA GLY A 210 -7.04 17.38 21.20
C GLY A 210 -6.93 16.48 19.97
N TYR A 211 -7.79 16.74 18.99
CA TYR A 211 -7.82 16.06 17.70
C TYR A 211 -8.25 17.04 16.62
N HIS A 212 -8.06 16.67 15.36
CA HIS A 212 -8.58 17.44 14.24
C HIS A 212 -9.46 16.56 13.36
N LYS A 213 -10.46 17.19 12.75
CA LYS A 213 -11.30 16.58 11.71
C LYS A 213 -11.42 17.59 10.58
N ASP A 214 -10.88 17.23 9.43
CA ASP A 214 -10.76 18.14 8.29
C ASP A 214 -10.02 19.42 8.70
N ASP A 215 -10.63 20.60 8.53
CA ASP A 215 -10.05 21.89 8.91
C ASP A 215 -10.38 22.32 10.36
N GLU A 216 -11.15 21.52 11.09
CA GLU A 216 -11.56 21.80 12.47
C GLU A 216 -10.60 21.17 13.47
N VAL A 217 -10.20 21.96 14.47
CA VAL A 217 -9.37 21.51 15.60
C VAL A 217 -10.22 21.54 16.86
N TYR A 218 -10.19 20.44 17.60
CA TYR A 218 -10.91 20.24 18.84
C TYR A 218 -9.91 20.13 19.99
N ASN A 219 -10.18 20.83 21.09
CA ASN A 219 -9.45 20.74 22.35
C ASN A 219 -10.41 20.28 23.45
N PHE A 220 -9.90 19.51 24.42
CA PHE A 220 -10.70 19.09 25.58
C PHE A 220 -11.30 20.25 26.40
N LEU A 221 -10.82 21.49 26.20
CA LEU A 221 -11.37 22.69 26.82
C LEU A 221 -12.62 23.25 26.11
N ASP A 222 -12.91 22.85 24.87
CA ASP A 222 -13.99 23.45 24.06
C ASP A 222 -15.40 23.14 24.58
N ASP A 223 -15.54 22.08 25.36
CA ASP A 223 -16.76 21.62 26.02
C ASP A 223 -16.59 21.40 27.53
N TYR A 224 -15.48 21.83 28.12
CA TYR A 224 -15.14 21.59 29.53
C TYR A 224 -16.21 22.05 30.53
N ASN A 225 -16.93 23.14 30.22
CA ASN A 225 -18.00 23.68 31.07
C ASN A 225 -19.41 23.35 30.56
N LYS A 226 -19.56 22.47 29.56
CA LYS A 226 -20.84 22.14 28.92
C LYS A 226 -21.52 20.91 29.54
N GLU A 227 -21.02 20.41 30.67
CA GLU A 227 -21.68 19.39 31.49
C GLU A 227 -22.84 19.95 32.32
#